data_AF-A0A6N8UCY2-F1
#
_entry.id   AF-A0A6N8UCY2-F1
#
_cell.length_a   1.000
_cell.length_b   1.000
_cell.length_c   1.000
_cell.angle_alpha   90.00
_cell.angle_beta   90.00
_cell.angle_gamma   90.00
#
_symmetry.space_group_name_H-M   'P 1'
#
loop_
_entity.id
_entity.type
_entity.pdbx_description
1 polymer ?
#
loop_
_entity_poly.entity_id
_entity_poly.type
_entity_poly.pdbx_seq_one_letter_code
_entity_poly.pdbx_strand_id
1 'polypeptide(L)'
;MLSMNLCGKLIYILLQKPHLVPGTVAATIEATLEADKRYAQSHLADNIANGYKHAAWNVLIAYYAQYFYKSPEDATHWAKKITDMHEACFPNEAADRQMDLDNNLIGRELYLRLFKENQKRPHKKTLLNQIEKQDLKTLT
;
A
#
# COMPACT_ATOMS: atom_id res chain seq x y z
N MET A 1 1.23 6.79 20.38
CA MET A 1 2.59 6.71 20.98
C MET A 1 3.41 5.72 20.14
N LEU A 2 4.60 6.11 19.67
CA LEU A 2 5.47 5.27 18.83
C LEU A 2 5.92 4.02 19.61
N SER A 3 5.78 2.83 19.03
CA SER A 3 6.23 1.59 19.67
C SER A 3 7.64 1.22 19.20
N MET A 4 8.66 1.61 19.98
CA MET A 4 10.07 1.40 19.64
C MET A 4 10.40 -0.06 19.28
N ASN A 5 9.78 -1.03 19.97
CA ASN A 5 9.98 -2.46 19.71
C ASN A 5 9.39 -2.91 18.37
N LEU A 6 8.25 -2.35 17.95
CA LEU A 6 7.60 -2.66 16.68
C LEU A 6 8.33 -1.99 15.51
N CYS A 7 8.82 -0.77 15.71
CA CYS A 7 9.67 -0.09 14.73
C CYS A 7 11.00 -0.83 14.53
N GLY A 8 11.58 -1.40 15.59
CA GLY A 8 12.73 -2.32 15.48
C GLY A 8 12.43 -3.57 14.64
N LYS A 9 11.21 -4.14 14.73
CA LYS A 9 10.77 -5.25 13.88
C LYS A 9 10.61 -4.85 12.42
N LEU A 10 10.11 -3.65 12.13
CA LEU A 10 10.05 -3.14 10.75
C LEU A 10 11.44 -3.06 10.13
N ILE A 11 12.39 -2.46 10.85
CA ILE A 11 13.80 -2.40 10.43
C ILE A 11 14.36 -3.80 10.20
N TYR A 12 14.11 -4.73 11.13
CA TYR A 12 14.54 -6.12 11.00
C TYR A 12 13.98 -6.79 9.74
N ILE A 13 12.69 -6.61 9.44
CA ILE A 13 12.05 -7.16 8.22
C ILE A 13 12.70 -6.60 6.95
N LEU A 14 13.01 -5.31 6.92
CA LEU A 14 13.68 -4.67 5.77
C LEU A 14 15.11 -5.22 5.61
N LEU A 15 15.85 -5.41 6.71
CA LEU A 15 17.19 -6.00 6.71
C LEU A 15 17.20 -7.46 6.23
N GLN A 16 16.11 -8.22 6.41
CA GLN A 16 16.00 -9.59 5.90
C GLN A 16 15.86 -9.66 4.36
N LYS A 17 15.36 -8.58 3.72
CA LYS A 17 15.08 -8.53 2.29
C LYS A 17 15.59 -7.23 1.65
N PRO A 18 16.90 -6.96 1.69
CA PRO A 18 17.47 -5.67 1.28
C PRO A 18 17.19 -5.32 -0.19
N HIS A 19 17.11 -6.32 -1.07
CA HIS A 19 16.79 -6.11 -2.49
C HIS A 19 15.35 -5.60 -2.73
N LEU A 20 14.43 -5.78 -1.80
CA LEU A 20 13.05 -5.27 -1.89
C LEU A 20 12.92 -3.84 -1.35
N VAL A 21 13.92 -3.34 -0.62
CA VAL A 21 13.85 -2.05 0.08
C VAL A 21 13.70 -0.87 -0.90
N PRO A 22 14.49 -0.75 -2.00
CA PRO A 22 14.35 0.39 -2.91
C PRO A 22 12.95 0.50 -3.51
N GLY A 23 12.36 -0.63 -3.90
CA GLY A 23 11.00 -0.69 -4.42
C GLY A 23 9.94 -0.35 -3.37
N THR A 24 10.14 -0.75 -2.12
CA THR A 24 9.23 -0.44 -1.00
C THR A 24 9.27 1.06 -0.65
N VAL A 25 10.46 1.68 -0.67
CA VAL A 25 10.62 3.12 -0.48
C VAL A 25 10.00 3.89 -1.64
N ALA A 26 10.28 3.49 -2.89
CA ALA A 26 9.68 4.10 -4.08
C ALA A 26 8.15 4.03 -4.05
N ALA A 27 7.58 2.89 -3.66
CA ALA A 27 6.14 2.73 -3.49
C ALA A 27 5.53 3.72 -2.49
N THR A 28 6.23 3.96 -1.37
CA THR A 28 5.78 4.88 -0.32
C THR A 28 5.73 6.32 -0.85
N ILE A 29 6.80 6.75 -1.53
CA ILE A 29 6.89 8.10 -2.10
C ILE A 29 5.84 8.29 -3.21
N GLU A 30 5.76 7.33 -4.14
CA GLU A 30 4.83 7.41 -5.26
C GLU A 30 3.36 7.39 -4.82
N ALA A 31 3.00 6.57 -3.82
CA ALA A 31 1.63 6.53 -3.31
C ALA A 31 1.19 7.89 -2.74
N THR A 32 2.07 8.54 -1.96
CA THR A 32 1.82 9.88 -1.43
C THR A 32 1.69 10.90 -2.55
N LEU A 33 2.64 10.95 -3.49
CA LEU A 33 2.60 11.91 -4.59
C LEU A 33 1.37 11.73 -5.50
N GLU A 34 0.96 10.48 -5.76
CA GLU A 34 -0.22 10.19 -6.58
C GLU A 34 -1.53 10.55 -5.87
N ALA A 35 -1.59 10.40 -4.54
CA ALA A 35 -2.72 10.85 -3.73
C ALA A 35 -2.79 12.39 -3.71
N ASP A 36 -1.70 13.06 -3.38
CA ASP A 36 -1.61 14.52 -3.33
C ASP A 36 -2.01 15.11 -4.69
N LYS A 37 -1.45 14.60 -5.79
CA LYS A 37 -1.77 15.07 -7.14
C LYS A 37 -3.26 15.00 -7.48
N ARG A 38 -3.99 14.01 -6.96
CA ARG A 38 -5.42 13.80 -7.25
C ARG A 38 -6.33 14.62 -6.36
N TYR A 39 -5.90 14.89 -5.14
CA TYR A 39 -6.79 15.34 -4.07
C TYR A 39 -6.34 16.63 -3.36
N ALA A 40 -5.28 17.29 -3.84
CA ALA A 40 -4.64 18.49 -3.26
C ALA A 40 -5.53 19.72 -2.91
N GLN A 41 -6.86 19.68 -3.11
CA GLN A 41 -7.73 20.87 -3.00
C GLN A 41 -9.03 20.68 -2.21
N SER A 42 -9.15 19.70 -1.31
CA SER A 42 -10.39 19.55 -0.54
C SER A 42 -10.16 19.05 0.88
N HIS A 43 -10.66 19.78 1.89
CA HIS A 43 -10.64 19.36 3.30
C HIS A 43 -11.50 18.10 3.57
N LEU A 44 -12.50 17.82 2.72
CA LEU A 44 -13.21 16.54 2.66
C LEU A 44 -12.43 15.45 1.89
N ALA A 45 -11.39 15.85 1.16
CA ALA A 45 -10.57 14.96 0.36
C ALA A 45 -9.40 14.40 1.13
N ASP A 46 -9.12 14.83 2.37
CA ASP A 46 -8.07 14.23 3.19
C ASP A 46 -8.36 12.74 3.46
N ASN A 47 -9.61 12.39 3.76
CA ASN A 47 -10.01 11.00 4.00
C ASN A 47 -10.00 10.16 2.71
N ILE A 48 -10.47 10.72 1.59
CA ILE A 48 -10.44 10.04 0.27
C ILE A 48 -8.99 9.88 -0.20
N ALA A 49 -8.17 10.92 -0.06
CA ALA A 49 -6.74 10.91 -0.40
C ALA A 49 -6.00 9.88 0.44
N ASN A 50 -6.30 9.80 1.73
CA ASN A 50 -5.69 8.81 2.60
C ASN A 50 -6.10 7.39 2.18
N GLY A 51 -7.39 7.14 1.93
CA GLY A 51 -7.84 5.85 1.43
C GLY A 51 -7.19 5.45 0.10
N TYR A 52 -7.09 6.39 -0.84
CA TYR A 52 -6.39 6.18 -2.11
C TYR A 52 -4.91 5.88 -1.87
N LYS A 53 -4.23 6.65 -1.02
CA LYS A 53 -2.80 6.47 -0.68
C LYS A 53 -2.55 5.07 -0.13
N HIS A 54 -3.37 4.57 0.79
CA HIS A 54 -3.21 3.23 1.39
C HIS A 54 -3.40 2.10 0.36
N ALA A 55 -4.41 2.22 -0.52
CA ALA A 55 -4.59 1.30 -1.63
C ALA A 55 -3.41 1.36 -2.63
N ALA A 56 -2.98 2.57 -3.02
CA ALA A 56 -1.87 2.80 -3.93
C ALA A 56 -0.55 2.24 -3.38
N TRP A 57 -0.31 2.43 -2.09
CA TRP A 57 0.88 1.96 -1.41
C TRP A 57 0.99 0.42 -1.47
N ASN A 58 -0.10 -0.30 -1.16
CA ASN A 58 -0.10 -1.76 -1.25
C ASN A 58 0.08 -2.27 -2.67
N VAL A 59 -0.59 -1.65 -3.65
CA VAL A 59 -0.47 -1.99 -5.07
C VAL A 59 0.95 -1.76 -5.58
N LEU A 60 1.58 -0.65 -5.20
CA LEU A 60 2.92 -0.29 -5.64
C LEU A 60 3.99 -1.15 -4.96
N ILE A 61 3.85 -1.48 -3.67
CA ILE A 61 4.76 -2.42 -3.01
C ILE A 61 4.71 -3.77 -3.73
N ALA A 62 3.51 -4.30 -4.01
CA ALA A 62 3.37 -5.56 -4.75
C ALA A 62 3.94 -5.46 -6.17
N TYR A 63 3.69 -4.36 -6.89
CA TYR A 63 4.24 -4.11 -8.21
C TYR A 63 5.78 -4.18 -8.24
N TYR A 64 6.44 -3.52 -7.30
CA TYR A 64 7.90 -3.53 -7.21
C TYR A 64 8.45 -4.87 -6.68
N ALA A 65 7.76 -5.51 -5.73
CA ALA A 65 8.17 -6.81 -5.21
C ALA A 65 8.09 -7.92 -6.27
N GLN A 66 7.16 -7.81 -7.23
CA GLN A 66 7.00 -8.77 -8.33
C GLN A 66 8.20 -8.86 -9.28
N TYR A 67 9.14 -7.91 -9.24
CA TYR A 67 10.41 -8.07 -9.97
C TYR A 67 11.29 -9.19 -9.38
N PHE A 68 11.09 -9.53 -8.11
CA PHE A 68 11.89 -10.51 -7.37
C PHE A 68 11.10 -11.77 -6.98
N TYR A 69 9.78 -11.64 -6.83
CA TYR A 69 8.90 -12.79 -6.58
C TYR A 69 8.29 -13.33 -7.88
N LYS A 70 8.12 -14.66 -7.93
CA LYS A 70 7.50 -15.35 -9.08
C LYS A 70 5.97 -15.30 -9.00
N SER A 71 5.43 -15.38 -7.78
CA SER A 71 3.98 -15.40 -7.52
C SER A 71 3.49 -14.01 -7.12
N PRO A 72 2.34 -13.55 -7.65
CA PRO A 72 1.71 -12.31 -7.20
C PRO A 72 1.21 -12.39 -5.74
N GLU A 73 0.94 -13.60 -5.22
CA GLU A 73 0.63 -13.84 -3.82
C GLU A 73 1.83 -13.54 -2.92
N ASP A 74 3.05 -13.93 -3.30
CA ASP A 74 4.27 -13.60 -2.54
C ASP A 74 4.53 -12.07 -2.53
N ALA A 75 4.33 -11.41 -3.67
CA ALA A 75 4.46 -9.96 -3.77
C ALA A 75 3.45 -9.21 -2.89
N THR A 76 2.18 -9.65 -2.87
CA THR A 76 1.15 -9.05 -2.01
C THR A 76 1.31 -9.42 -0.54
N HIS A 77 1.88 -10.59 -0.24
CA HIS A 77 2.29 -10.93 1.13
C HIS A 77 3.36 -9.97 1.62
N TRP A 78 4.36 -9.64 0.79
CA TRP A 78 5.37 -8.63 1.14
C TRP A 78 4.71 -7.26 1.43
N ALA A 79 3.78 -6.83 0.57
CA ALA A 79 3.02 -5.59 0.81
C ALA A 79 2.26 -5.60 2.14
N LYS A 80 1.56 -6.69 2.45
CA LYS A 80 0.86 -6.88 3.74
C LYS A 80 1.83 -6.82 4.91
N LYS A 81 2.94 -7.56 4.85
CA LYS A 81 3.93 -7.64 5.94
C LYS A 81 4.53 -6.27 6.26
N ILE A 82 4.82 -5.46 5.24
CA ILE A 82 5.35 -4.11 5.42
C ILE A 82 4.29 -3.17 6.01
N THR A 83 3.10 -3.15 5.41
CA THR A 83 2.05 -2.21 5.82
C THR A 83 1.49 -2.55 7.21
N ASP A 84 1.22 -3.81 7.52
CA ASP A 84 0.80 -4.23 8.87
C ASP A 84 1.82 -3.83 9.94
N MET A 85 3.12 -3.99 9.66
CA MET A 85 4.17 -3.63 10.62
C MET A 85 4.32 -2.11 10.74
N HIS A 86 4.13 -1.36 9.66
CA HIS A 86 4.07 0.09 9.71
C HIS A 86 2.90 0.58 10.57
N GLU A 87 1.68 0.10 10.32
CA GLU A 87 0.49 0.44 11.13
C GLU A 87 0.67 0.06 12.61
N ALA A 88 1.44 -1.00 12.89
CA ALA A 88 1.74 -1.40 14.26
C ALA A 88 2.78 -0.48 14.94
N CYS A 89 3.79 0.00 14.20
CA CYS A 89 4.82 0.93 14.69
C CYS A 89 4.27 2.36 14.87
N PHE A 90 3.36 2.78 13.99
CA PHE A 90 2.71 4.09 13.96
C PHE A 90 1.19 3.95 14.10
N PRO A 91 0.67 3.57 15.29
CA PRO A 91 -0.75 3.34 15.45
C PRO A 91 -1.56 4.64 15.34
N ASN A 92 -2.56 4.63 14.46
CA ASN A 92 -3.64 5.62 14.39
C ASN A 92 -4.77 5.30 15.38
N GLU A 93 -5.71 6.24 15.54
CA GLU A 93 -6.97 6.00 16.26
C GLU A 93 -7.77 4.85 15.62
N ALA A 94 -8.64 4.20 16.41
CA ALA A 94 -9.25 2.94 16.01
C ALA A 94 -10.02 2.99 14.68
N ALA A 95 -10.76 4.09 14.43
CA ALA A 95 -11.53 4.26 13.20
C ALA A 95 -10.60 4.45 11.97
N ASP A 96 -9.64 5.36 12.08
CA ASP A 96 -8.63 5.65 11.05
C ASP A 96 -7.84 4.40 10.71
N ARG A 97 -7.40 3.66 11.73
CA ARG A 97 -6.68 2.40 11.56
C ARG A 97 -7.50 1.36 10.81
N GLN A 98 -8.80 1.24 11.08
CA GLN A 98 -9.65 0.29 10.36
C GLN A 98 -9.79 0.69 8.89
N MET A 99 -10.00 1.98 8.61
CA MET A 99 -10.01 2.51 7.24
C MET A 99 -8.70 2.23 6.50
N ASP A 100 -7.56 2.46 7.15
CA ASP A 100 -6.23 2.22 6.58
C ASP A 100 -6.04 0.73 6.26
N LEU A 101 -6.43 -0.16 7.18
CA LEU A 101 -6.35 -1.62 6.98
C LEU A 101 -7.24 -2.12 5.84
N ASP A 102 -8.46 -1.59 5.72
CA ASP A 102 -9.41 -1.96 4.66
C ASP A 102 -8.89 -1.50 3.29
N ASN A 103 -8.41 -0.26 3.19
CA ASN A 103 -7.84 0.25 1.94
C ASN A 103 -6.51 -0.44 1.58
N ASN A 104 -5.71 -0.82 2.57
CA ASN A 104 -4.53 -1.66 2.37
C ASN A 104 -4.92 -3.01 1.74
N LEU A 105 -6.03 -3.63 2.19
CA LEU A 105 -6.55 -4.87 1.61
C LEU A 105 -7.04 -4.67 0.18
N ILE A 106 -7.85 -3.63 -0.08
CA ILE A 106 -8.35 -3.30 -1.42
C ILE A 106 -7.19 -3.21 -2.42
N GLY A 107 -6.09 -2.56 -2.05
CA GLY A 107 -4.91 -2.46 -2.91
C GLY A 107 -4.31 -3.82 -3.27
N ARG A 108 -4.15 -4.73 -2.29
CA ARG A 108 -3.61 -6.07 -2.55
C ARG A 108 -4.54 -6.91 -3.42
N GLU A 109 -5.84 -6.87 -3.15
CA GLU A 109 -6.84 -7.62 -3.93
C GLU A 109 -6.92 -7.11 -5.37
N LEU A 110 -6.87 -5.79 -5.56
CA LEU A 110 -6.80 -5.18 -6.89
C LEU A 110 -5.58 -5.68 -7.67
N TYR A 111 -4.41 -5.76 -7.02
CA TYR A 111 -3.20 -6.25 -7.65
C TYR A 111 -3.34 -7.72 -8.12
N LEU A 112 -3.79 -8.61 -7.22
CA LEU A 112 -4.01 -10.03 -7.53
C LEU A 112 -5.01 -10.19 -8.68
N ARG A 113 -6.13 -9.47 -8.61
CA ARG A 113 -7.19 -9.50 -9.62
C ARG A 113 -6.64 -9.10 -11.00
N LEU A 114 -5.97 -7.95 -11.10
CA LEU A 114 -5.42 -7.47 -12.36
C LEU A 114 -4.28 -8.37 -12.87
N PHE A 115 -3.48 -8.97 -12.00
CA PHE A 115 -2.46 -9.93 -12.41
C PHE A 115 -3.10 -11.16 -13.04
N LYS A 116 -4.14 -11.72 -12.40
CA LYS A 116 -4.90 -12.87 -12.90
C LYS A 116 -5.60 -12.57 -14.23
N GLU A 117 -6.25 -11.42 -14.35
CA GLU A 117 -6.91 -11.00 -15.59
C GLU A 117 -5.92 -10.89 -16.76
N ASN A 118 -4.73 -10.34 -16.52
CA ASN A 118 -3.72 -10.13 -17.56
C ASN A 118 -2.79 -11.33 -17.80
N GLN A 119 -2.82 -12.34 -16.92
CA GLN A 119 -1.87 -13.47 -16.87
C GLN A 119 -0.39 -13.02 -16.83
N LYS A 120 -0.14 -11.81 -16.34
CA LYS A 120 1.19 -11.18 -16.23
C LYS A 120 1.12 -9.98 -15.29
N ARG A 121 2.30 -9.48 -14.90
CA ARG A 121 2.41 -8.26 -14.10
C ARG A 121 1.68 -7.09 -14.78
N PRO A 122 0.69 -6.46 -14.11
CA PRO A 122 -0.02 -5.30 -14.66
C PRO A 122 0.90 -4.09 -14.86
N HIS A 123 0.55 -3.22 -15.79
CA HIS A 123 1.24 -1.94 -15.93
C HIS A 123 0.93 -1.01 -14.74
N LYS A 124 1.96 -0.32 -14.23
CA LYS A 124 1.85 0.58 -13.07
C LYS A 124 0.74 1.65 -13.25
N LYS A 125 0.63 2.25 -14.42
CA LYS A 125 -0.43 3.23 -14.72
C LYS A 125 -1.83 2.63 -14.65
N THR A 126 -2.00 1.40 -15.15
CA THR A 126 -3.29 0.68 -15.08
C THR A 126 -3.68 0.42 -13.64
N LEU A 127 -2.72 -0.02 -12.83
CA LEU A 127 -2.92 -0.24 -11.39
C LEU A 127 -3.44 1.03 -10.70
N LEU A 128 -2.73 2.15 -10.83
CA LEU A 128 -3.07 3.41 -10.16
C LEU A 128 -4.43 3.99 -10.60
N ASN A 129 -4.77 3.85 -11.88
CA ASN A 129 -6.04 4.33 -12.41
C ASN A 129 -7.24 3.45 -12.02
N GLN A 130 -7.01 2.19 -11.65
CA GLN A 130 -8.10 1.28 -11.26
C GLN A 130 -8.48 1.45 -9.78
N ILE A 131 -7.62 2.06 -8.97
CA ILE A 131 -7.88 2.33 -7.54
C ILE A 131 -9.11 3.22 -7.36
N GLU A 132 -9.27 4.27 -8.18
CA GLU A 132 -10.41 5.19 -8.13
C GLU A 132 -11.77 4.51 -8.43
N LYS A 133 -11.73 3.32 -9.03
CA LYS A 133 -12.92 2.52 -9.34
C LYS A 133 -13.24 1.51 -8.23
N GLN A 134 -12.42 1.44 -7.20
CA GLN A 134 -12.68 0.58 -6.05
C GLN A 134 -13.52 1.33 -5.03
N ASP A 135 -14.25 0.57 -4.21
CA ASP A 135 -15.05 1.10 -3.09
C ASP A 135 -14.13 1.44 -1.91
N LEU A 136 -13.34 2.51 -2.06
CA LEU A 136 -12.41 2.98 -1.02
C LEU A 136 -13.18 3.37 0.24
N LYS A 137 -12.65 2.95 1.39
CA LYS A 137 -13.22 3.30 2.69
C LYS A 137 -12.72 4.68 3.09
N THR A 138 -13.63 5.50 3.62
CA THR A 138 -13.35 6.85 4.12
C THR A 138 -14.09 7.07 5.42
N LEU A 139 -13.52 7.85 6.33
CA LEU A 139 -14.24 8.34 7.50
C LEU A 139 -15.24 9.40 7.06
N THR A 140 -16.50 9.24 7.49
CA THR A 140 -17.60 10.20 7.31
C THR A 140 -17.68 11.17 8.47
#